data_AF-A0A7J3HN21-F1
#
_entry.id   AF-A0A7J3HN21-F1
#
_cell.length_a   1.000
_cell.length_b   1.000
_cell.length_c   1.000
_cell.angle_alpha   90.00
_cell.angle_beta   90.00
_cell.angle_gamma   90.00
#
_symmetry.space_group_name_H-M   'P 1'
#
loop_
_entity.id
_entity.type
_entity.pdbx_description
1 polymer ?
#
loop_
_entity_poly.entity_id
_entity_poly.type
_entity_poly.pdbx_seq_one_letter_code
_entity_poly.pdbx_strand_id
1 'polypeptide(L)'
;WRIDPIGKIRGVGLITYQYLRMMGGVDTIMPDKVVKRVINEIFIKAGLRPINDDVLFIKKVEEVAKLCNYRPIELCWMTWLIQSEGDITRNEKYQDILSKI
;
A
#
# COMPACT_ATOMS: atom_id res chain seq x y z
N TRP A 1 2.02 11.16 13.65
CA TRP A 1 3.35 10.60 13.32
C TRP A 1 4.50 11.52 13.73
N ARG A 2 4.54 12.82 13.34
CA ARG A 2 5.66 13.72 13.71
C ARG A 2 5.89 13.93 15.21
N ILE A 3 4.86 13.72 16.04
CA ILE A 3 4.99 13.81 17.51
C ILE A 3 5.36 12.47 18.17
N ASP A 4 5.21 11.36 17.44
CA ASP A 4 5.44 9.99 17.90
C ASP A 4 6.96 9.72 18.05
N PRO A 5 7.42 9.04 19.11
CA PRO A 5 8.84 8.73 19.31
C PRO A 5 9.50 8.05 18.10
N ILE A 6 8.81 7.12 17.45
CA ILE A 6 9.32 6.43 16.25
C ILE A 6 9.32 7.37 15.05
N GLY A 7 8.26 8.17 14.89
CA GLY A 7 8.14 9.12 13.79
C GLY A 7 9.09 10.33 13.86
N LYS A 8 9.69 10.58 15.03
CA LYS A 8 10.70 11.64 15.24
C LYS A 8 12.13 11.20 14.90
N ILE A 9 12.38 9.91 14.75
CA ILE A 9 13.72 9.39 14.47
C ILE A 9 14.20 9.98 13.13
N ARG A 10 15.41 10.53 13.13
CA ARG A 10 16.02 11.12 11.93
C ARG A 10 16.07 10.07 10.82
N GLY A 11 15.54 10.42 9.65
CA GLY A 11 15.46 9.52 8.49
C GLY A 11 14.14 8.73 8.40
N VAL A 12 13.29 8.76 9.43
CA VAL A 12 11.95 8.16 9.37
C VAL A 12 10.97 9.17 8.77
N GLY A 13 10.64 8.99 7.49
CA GLY A 13 9.52 9.68 6.84
C GLY A 13 8.18 9.01 7.12
N LEU A 14 7.07 9.61 6.67
CA LEU A 14 5.73 9.03 6.83
C LEU A 14 5.62 7.61 6.25
N ILE A 15 6.17 7.38 5.06
CA ILE A 15 6.18 6.06 4.40
C ILE A 15 6.89 5.03 5.29
N THR A 16 8.12 5.33 5.73
CA THR A 16 8.90 4.48 6.64
C THR A 16 8.18 4.25 7.97
N TYR A 17 7.56 5.29 8.53
CA TYR A 17 6.78 5.18 9.76
C TYR A 17 5.60 4.20 9.61
N GLN A 18 4.87 4.28 8.49
CA GLN A 18 3.77 3.35 8.21
C GLN A 18 4.28 1.93 8.02
N TYR A 19 5.41 1.74 7.33
CA TYR A 19 6.05 0.43 7.21
C TYR A 19 6.37 -0.19 8.57
N LEU A 20 7.01 0.58 9.46
CA LEU A 20 7.36 0.11 10.80
C LEU A 20 6.12 -0.24 11.61
N ARG A 21 5.04 0.53 11.49
CA ARG A 21 3.75 0.21 12.11
C ARG A 21 3.18 -1.11 11.60
N MET A 22 3.20 -1.34 10.28
CA MET A 22 2.77 -2.61 9.69
C MET A 22 3.59 -3.78 10.23
N MET A 23 4.92 -3.66 10.27
CA MET A 23 5.80 -4.69 10.84
C MET A 23 5.57 -4.90 12.35
N GLY A 24 5.16 -3.86 13.07
CA GLY A 24 4.74 -3.92 14.47
C GLY A 24 3.33 -4.48 14.69
N GLY A 25 2.67 -5.02 13.66
CA GLY A 25 1.35 -5.63 13.76
C GLY A 25 0.19 -4.64 13.70
N VAL A 26 0.45 -3.37 13.38
CA VAL A 26 -0.62 -2.38 13.18
C VAL A 26 -1.20 -2.55 11.79
N ASP A 27 -2.52 -2.76 11.72
CA ASP A 27 -3.25 -2.84 10.47
C ASP A 27 -3.38 -1.46 9.83
N THR A 28 -2.50 -1.16 8.89
CA THR A 28 -2.39 0.13 8.21
C THR A 28 -1.81 -0.06 6.81
N ILE A 29 -1.88 0.98 5.98
CA ILE A 29 -1.29 1.01 4.64
C ILE A 29 -0.10 1.98 4.56
N MET A 30 0.90 1.63 3.74
CA MET A 30 2.04 2.47 3.41
C MET A 30 1.82 3.20 2.07
N PRO A 31 1.82 4.55 2.03
CA PRO A 31 1.52 5.32 0.81
C PRO A 31 2.74 5.46 -0.11
N ASP A 32 3.36 4.34 -0.51
CA ASP A 32 4.48 4.37 -1.46
C ASP A 32 4.03 4.61 -2.92
N LYS A 33 4.99 4.76 -3.83
CA LYS A 33 4.71 5.06 -5.25
C LYS A 33 3.93 3.94 -5.96
N VAL A 34 4.17 2.66 -5.64
CA VAL A 34 3.48 1.52 -6.24
C VAL A 34 2.07 1.42 -5.68
N VAL A 35 1.93 1.47 -4.36
CA VAL A 35 0.65 1.40 -3.65
C VAL A 35 -0.27 2.53 -4.12
N LYS A 36 0.23 3.77 -4.13
CA LYS A 36 -0.57 4.93 -4.58
C LYS A 36 -1.03 4.80 -6.03
N ARG A 37 -0.17 4.32 -6.92
CA ARG A 37 -0.50 4.14 -8.33
C ARG A 37 -1.64 3.13 -8.50
N VAL A 38 -1.48 1.92 -7.97
CA VAL A 38 -2.48 0.85 -8.08
C VAL A 38 -3.81 1.26 -7.48
N ILE A 39 -3.81 1.81 -6.26
CA ILE A 39 -5.06 2.21 -5.60
C ILE A 39 -5.72 3.39 -6.31
N ASN A 40 -4.96 4.38 -6.77
CA ASN A 40 -5.53 5.50 -7.51
C ASN A 40 -6.08 5.06 -8.87
N GLU A 41 -5.47 4.09 -9.55
CA GLU A 41 -6.05 3.48 -10.76
C GLU A 41 -7.39 2.80 -10.46
N ILE A 42 -7.50 2.09 -9.34
CA ILE A 42 -8.77 1.50 -8.88
C ILE A 42 -9.81 2.59 -8.60
N PHE A 43 -9.43 3.67 -7.91
CA PHE A 43 -10.32 4.80 -7.66
C PHE A 43 -10.81 5.44 -8.96
N ILE A 44 -9.92 5.65 -9.94
CA ILE A 44 -10.28 6.19 -11.25
C ILE A 44 -11.26 5.25 -11.98
N LYS A 45 -11.01 3.93 -11.97
CA LYS A 45 -11.92 2.92 -12.55
C LYS A 45 -13.29 2.91 -11.88
N ALA A 46 -13.35 3.27 -10.60
CA ALA A 46 -14.60 3.42 -9.83
C ALA A 46 -15.26 4.81 -9.99
N GLY A 47 -14.74 5.70 -10.83
CA GLY A 47 -15.26 7.05 -11.04
C GLY A 47 -14.87 8.08 -9.96
N LEU A 48 -13.90 7.74 -9.11
CA LEU A 48 -13.36 8.62 -8.06
C LEU A 48 -12.10 9.35 -8.53
N ARG A 49 -11.76 10.46 -7.85
CA ARG A 49 -10.53 11.20 -8.13
C ARG A 49 -9.33 10.56 -7.43
N PRO A 50 -8.13 10.58 -8.04
CA PRO A 50 -6.91 10.12 -7.38
C PRO A 50 -6.54 11.03 -6.20
N ILE A 51 -5.90 10.45 -5.20
CA ILE A 51 -5.46 11.14 -3.98
C ILE A 51 -3.93 11.18 -3.94
N ASN A 52 -3.38 12.40 -3.85
CA ASN A 52 -1.94 12.64 -3.83
C ASN A 52 -1.38 12.91 -2.44
N ASP A 53 -2.19 13.44 -1.52
CA ASP A 53 -1.79 13.66 -0.13
C ASP A 53 -1.72 12.33 0.61
N ASP A 54 -0.56 12.02 1.19
CA ASP A 54 -0.30 10.72 1.80
C ASP A 54 -1.18 10.44 3.02
N VAL A 55 -1.49 11.47 3.81
CA VAL A 55 -2.30 11.30 5.03
C VAL A 55 -3.77 11.07 4.66
N LEU A 56 -4.28 11.82 3.68
CA LEU A 56 -5.62 11.63 3.14
C LEU A 56 -5.74 10.28 2.44
N PHE A 57 -4.71 9.87 1.71
CA PHE A 57 -4.65 8.57 1.05
C PHE A 57 -4.79 7.43 2.07
N ILE A 58 -3.98 7.43 3.14
CA ILE A 58 -4.06 6.42 4.20
C ILE A 58 -5.49 6.33 4.76
N LYS A 59 -6.06 7.47 5.15
CA LYS A 59 -7.41 7.53 5.73
C LYS A 59 -8.48 6.99 4.78
N LYS A 60 -8.41 7.38 3.50
CA LYS A 60 -9.42 6.96 2.52
C LYS A 60 -9.31 5.47 2.22
N VAL A 61 -8.10 4.94 2.10
CA VAL A 61 -7.93 3.50 1.85
C VAL A 61 -8.35 2.67 3.06
N GLU A 62 -8.10 3.14 4.29
CA GLU A 62 -8.61 2.46 5.50
C GLU A 62 -10.15 2.42 5.54
N GLU A 63 -10.82 3.49 5.11
CA GLU A 63 -12.28 3.52 4.96
C GLU A 63 -12.76 2.52 3.91
N VAL A 64 -12.15 2.53 2.72
CA VAL A 64 -12.52 1.64 1.60
C VAL A 64 -12.26 0.18 1.95
N ALA A 65 -11.13 -0.13 2.59
CA ALA A 65 -10.80 -1.49 3.03
C ALA A 65 -11.91 -2.06 3.92
N LYS A 66 -12.36 -1.27 4.91
CA LYS A 66 -13.46 -1.66 5.80
C LYS A 66 -14.76 -1.89 5.05
N LEU A 67 -15.11 -1.01 4.10
CA LEU A 67 -16.32 -1.16 3.28
C LEU A 67 -16.29 -2.42 2.41
N CYS A 68 -15.11 -2.81 1.94
CA CYS A 68 -14.89 -4.01 1.12
C CYS A 68 -14.61 -5.27 1.94
N ASN A 69 -14.67 -5.20 3.27
CA ASN A 69 -14.34 -6.29 4.20
C ASN A 69 -12.90 -6.84 4.02
N TYR A 70 -11.96 -5.94 3.73
CA TYR A 70 -10.52 -6.19 3.73
C TYR A 70 -9.82 -5.43 4.84
N ARG A 71 -8.66 -5.93 5.24
CA ARG A 71 -7.73 -5.17 6.08
C ARG A 71 -6.88 -4.23 5.23
N PRO A 72 -6.62 -2.99 5.67
CA PRO A 72 -5.69 -2.07 5.00
C PRO A 72 -4.34 -2.72 4.63
N ILE A 73 -3.79 -3.56 5.51
CA ILE A 73 -2.53 -4.26 5.27
C ILE A 73 -2.61 -5.26 4.10
N GLU A 74 -3.76 -5.92 3.92
CA GLU A 74 -3.99 -6.86 2.82
C GLU A 74 -3.98 -6.14 1.47
N LEU A 75 -4.69 -5.01 1.39
CA LEU A 75 -4.67 -4.17 0.18
C LEU A 75 -3.24 -3.69 -0.13
N CYS A 76 -2.49 -3.28 0.89
CA CYS A 76 -1.08 -2.87 0.72
C CYS A 76 -0.24 -4.00 0.10
N TRP A 77 -0.28 -5.21 0.67
CA TRP A 77 0.49 -6.34 0.16
C TRP A 77 0.05 -6.77 -1.23
N MET A 78 -1.25 -6.79 -1.50
CA MET A 78 -1.79 -7.11 -2.84
C MET A 78 -1.23 -6.14 -3.89
N THR A 79 -1.12 -4.85 -3.58
CA THR A 79 -0.54 -3.89 -4.54
C THR A 79 0.94 -4.16 -4.86
N TRP A 80 1.71 -4.74 -3.93
CA TRP A 80 3.11 -5.12 -4.18
C TRP A 80 3.26 -6.38 -5.04
N LEU A 81 2.21 -7.19 -5.15
CA LEU A 81 2.17 -8.34 -6.07
C LEU A 81 1.90 -7.92 -7.52
N ILE A 82 1.35 -6.71 -7.72
CA ILE A 82 1.07 -6.13 -9.04
C ILE A 82 2.37 -5.51 -9.57
N GLN A 83 2.82 -5.98 -10.73
CA GLN A 83 4.00 -5.42 -11.38
C GLN A 83 3.63 -4.16 -12.16
N SER A 84 4.48 -3.13 -12.11
CA SER A 84 4.24 -1.86 -12.81
C SER A 84 4.42 -1.94 -14.33
N GLU A 85 5.09 -2.98 -14.81
CA GLU A 85 5.42 -3.17 -16.23
C GLU A 85 4.60 -4.35 -16.74
N GLY A 86 3.43 -4.05 -17.33
CA GLY A 86 2.70 -4.97 -18.20
C GLY A 86 1.36 -5.54 -17.71
N ASP A 87 0.76 -5.01 -16.63
CA ASP A 87 -0.48 -5.59 -16.04
C ASP A 87 -0.34 -7.08 -15.64
N ILE A 88 0.90 -7.55 -15.49
CA ILE A 88 1.24 -8.94 -15.15
C ILE A 88 1.45 -9.03 -13.64
N THR A 89 0.97 -10.11 -13.02
CA THR A 89 1.28 -10.38 -11.62
C THR A 89 2.70 -10.93 -11.48
N ARG A 90 3.39 -10.64 -10.37
CA ARG A 90 4.75 -11.17 -10.13
C ARG A 90 4.80 -12.70 -10.19
N ASN A 91 3.72 -13.37 -9.81
CA ASN A 91 3.64 -14.83 -9.89
C ASN A 91 3.74 -15.35 -11.33
N GLU A 92 3.04 -14.74 -12.28
CA GLU A 92 3.11 -15.15 -13.70
C GLU A 92 4.51 -14.96 -14.27
N LYS A 93 5.19 -13.86 -13.91
CA LYS A 93 6.57 -13.59 -14.38
C LYS A 93 7.59 -14.61 -13.86
N TYR A 94 7.44 -15.03 -12.61
CA TYR A 94 8.42 -15.89 -11.93
C TYR A 94 7.94 -17.34 -11.78
N GLN A 95 6.85 -17.73 -12.46
CA GLN A 95 6.25 -19.06 -12.35
C GLN A 95 7.27 -20.18 -12.64
N ASP A 96 8.10 -20.01 -13.65
CA ASP A 96 9.14 -20.97 -14.04
C ASP A 96 10.26 -21.12 -13.01
N ILE A 97 10.47 -20.11 -12.16
CA ILE A 97 11.47 -20.15 -11.08
C ILE A 97 10.83 -20.70 -9.81
N LEU A 98 9.62 -20.24 -9.47
CA LEU A 98 8.88 -20.70 -8.29
C LEU A 98 8.55 -22.19 -8.35
N SER A 99 8.29 -22.73 -9.54
CA SER A 99 8.07 -24.17 -9.74
C SER A 99 9.31 -25.05 -9.50
N LYS A 100 10.50 -24.45 -9.35
CA LYS A 100 11.77 -25.16 -9.15
C LYS A 100 12.28 -25.08 -7.71
N ILE A 101 11.53 -24.44 -6.81
CA ILE A 101 11.85 -24.28 -5.37
C ILE A 101 10.81 -25.07 -4.58
#